data_AF-A0A6B2G6S1-F1
#
_entry.id   AF-A0A6B2G6S1-F1
#
_cell.length_a   1.000
_cell.length_b   1.000
_cell.length_c   1.000
_cell.angle_alpha   90.00
_cell.angle_beta   90.00
_cell.angle_gamma   90.00
#
_symmetry.space_group_name_H-M   'P 1'
#
loop_
_entity.id
_entity.type
_entity.pdbx_description
1 polymer ?
#
loop_
_entity_poly.entity_id
_entity_poly.type
_entity_poly.pdbx_seq_one_letter_code
_entity_poly.pdbx_strand_id
1 'polypeptide(L)'
;EKISKLRVSTQKDLIYGGHLSKTISDFAAVTAYFNDENDEHCLCRKITENNDEFYINSERVNKKKYKSFLEGFGIFTGMNNFMIFQGDIEKIVSETSKERTQIFEKFSGSDKLIKKYDISQKQLKIEMDIFTQALRKKREALTERRKLDFEKHQADKYNQLRNKLTSLQRDIVLLKLHSLNITVDNLNESHDKFNEEKNNILNNICTKKDLYASEKSEFSKLFREISLLEKHISDIDLKIKQLKPSYEANKNKVTYLDTKIQNDRKLLERFNSNYEKSKIQISEFEQSIKEVEKLIISIG
;
A
#
# COMPACT_ATOMS: atom_id res chain seq x y z
N GLU A 1 83.86 -24.57 -42.58
CA GLU A 1 82.67 -25.20 -43.19
C GLU A 1 82.97 -26.66 -43.41
N LYS A 2 82.09 -27.58 -43.02
CA LYS A 2 82.31 -29.00 -43.35
C LYS A 2 82.23 -29.14 -44.87
N ILE A 3 83.29 -29.67 -45.47
CA ILE A 3 83.36 -30.12 -46.86
C ILE A 3 82.54 -31.43 -46.99
N SER A 4 81.34 -31.48 -46.40
CA SER A 4 80.65 -32.75 -46.09
C SER A 4 80.22 -33.55 -47.32
N LYS A 5 80.41 -33.01 -48.53
CA LYS A 5 80.02 -33.62 -49.79
C LYS A 5 81.18 -33.92 -50.74
N LEU A 6 82.39 -33.40 -50.49
CA LEU A 6 83.57 -33.90 -51.23
C LEU A 6 84.13 -35.13 -50.49
N ARG A 7 84.79 -36.01 -51.23
CA ARG A 7 85.38 -37.25 -50.67
C ARG A 7 86.54 -36.99 -49.69
N VAL A 8 87.05 -35.76 -49.68
CA VAL A 8 88.18 -35.32 -48.88
C VAL A 8 87.68 -34.68 -47.58
N SER A 9 88.38 -34.94 -46.47
CA SER A 9 88.01 -34.45 -45.14
C SER A 9 88.45 -33.00 -44.88
N THR A 10 89.58 -32.55 -45.43
CA THR A 10 90.11 -31.20 -45.22
C THR A 10 90.35 -30.42 -46.51
N GLN A 11 90.34 -29.08 -46.44
CA GLN A 11 90.60 -28.24 -47.62
C GLN A 11 92.05 -28.33 -48.08
N LYS A 12 92.97 -28.72 -47.18
CA LYS A 12 94.40 -28.86 -47.49
C LYS A 12 94.67 -30.01 -48.45
N ASP A 13 93.93 -31.11 -48.33
CA ASP A 13 94.13 -32.27 -49.22
C ASP A 13 93.53 -32.06 -50.63
N LEU A 14 92.96 -30.88 -50.92
CA LEU A 14 92.63 -30.45 -52.28
C LEU A 14 93.85 -29.88 -53.03
N ILE A 15 94.93 -29.54 -52.32
CA ILE A 15 96.17 -29.04 -52.90
C ILE A 15 97.01 -30.24 -53.34
N TYR A 16 97.64 -30.15 -54.52
CA TYR A 16 98.45 -31.24 -55.06
C TYR A 16 99.62 -31.57 -54.12
N GLY A 17 99.54 -32.74 -53.47
CA GLY A 17 100.49 -33.19 -52.46
C GLY A 17 101.83 -33.71 -52.97
N GLY A 18 102.09 -33.64 -54.30
CA GLY A 18 103.32 -34.14 -54.91
C GLY A 18 103.36 -35.67 -55.05
N HIS A 19 103.70 -36.18 -56.24
CA HIS A 19 104.06 -37.59 -56.38
C HIS A 19 105.15 -37.78 -57.45
N LEU A 20 106.20 -38.54 -57.09
CA LEU A 20 107.34 -39.07 -57.87
C LEU A 20 108.14 -38.11 -58.80
N SER A 21 107.66 -36.92 -59.17
CA SER A 21 108.37 -36.01 -60.10
C SER A 21 108.09 -34.51 -59.93
N LYS A 22 107.19 -34.10 -59.02
CA LYS A 22 106.86 -32.67 -58.80
C LYS A 22 106.79 -32.34 -57.31
N THR A 23 107.26 -31.14 -56.97
CA THR A 23 107.20 -30.56 -55.61
C THR A 23 105.76 -30.26 -55.19
N ILE A 24 105.55 -30.21 -53.88
CA ILE A 24 104.29 -29.77 -53.27
C ILE A 24 103.98 -28.36 -53.78
N SER A 25 102.73 -28.12 -54.17
CA SER A 25 102.26 -26.79 -54.59
C SER A 25 101.71 -26.02 -53.39
N ASP A 26 101.90 -24.71 -53.33
CA ASP A 26 101.43 -23.88 -52.20
C ASP A 26 99.94 -23.51 -52.30
N PHE A 27 99.34 -23.67 -53.47
CA PHE A 27 97.94 -23.35 -53.72
C PHE A 27 97.33 -24.25 -54.80
N ALA A 28 96.00 -24.35 -54.77
CA ALA A 28 95.20 -24.90 -55.86
C ALA A 28 94.24 -23.82 -56.36
N ALA A 29 94.15 -23.64 -57.67
CA ALA A 29 93.20 -22.73 -58.28
C ALA A 29 92.40 -23.44 -59.36
N VAL A 30 91.09 -23.25 -59.35
CA VAL A 30 90.18 -23.76 -60.38
C VAL A 30 89.46 -22.57 -60.97
N THR A 31 89.54 -22.44 -62.29
CA THR A 31 88.81 -21.41 -63.06
C THR A 31 87.82 -22.10 -63.98
N ALA A 32 86.56 -21.70 -63.89
CA ALA A 32 85.50 -22.09 -64.81
C ALA A 32 85.18 -20.90 -65.71
N TYR A 33 85.04 -21.18 -67.01
CA TYR A 33 84.59 -20.21 -68.00
C TYR A 33 83.20 -20.65 -68.46
N PHE A 34 82.26 -19.71 -68.51
CA PHE A 34 80.94 -19.94 -69.07
C PHE A 34 80.50 -18.70 -69.84
N ASN A 35 79.73 -18.92 -70.90
CA ASN A 35 79.25 -17.85 -71.77
C ASN A 35 77.75 -17.69 -71.52
N ASP A 36 77.34 -16.46 -71.24
CA ASP A 36 75.95 -16.03 -71.39
C ASP A 36 75.77 -15.45 -72.80
N GLU A 37 74.53 -15.28 -73.26
CA GLU A 37 74.19 -14.97 -74.67
C GLU A 37 74.98 -13.80 -75.30
N ASN A 38 75.58 -12.91 -74.50
CA ASN A 38 76.44 -11.81 -74.98
C ASN A 38 77.79 -11.64 -74.24
N ASP A 39 78.05 -12.31 -73.13
CA ASP A 39 79.22 -12.06 -72.26
C ASP A 39 79.91 -13.37 -71.80
N GLU A 40 81.25 -13.38 -71.82
CA GLU A 40 82.04 -14.45 -71.22
C GLU A 40 82.33 -14.14 -69.75
N HIS A 41 81.97 -15.06 -68.86
CA HIS A 41 82.21 -14.95 -67.43
C HIS A 41 83.28 -15.93 -66.98
N CYS A 42 84.25 -15.44 -66.21
CA CYS A 42 85.27 -16.28 -65.57
C CYS A 42 85.05 -16.30 -64.05
N LEU A 43 84.96 -17.51 -63.50
CA LEU A 43 84.84 -17.73 -62.07
C LEU A 43 86.05 -18.52 -61.59
N CYS A 44 86.87 -17.90 -60.75
CA CYS A 44 88.05 -18.56 -60.18
C CYS A 44 87.92 -18.68 -58.66
N ARG A 45 88.23 -19.87 -58.16
CA ARG A 45 88.41 -20.13 -56.73
C ARG A 45 89.84 -20.59 -56.49
N LYS A 46 90.54 -19.86 -55.61
CA LYS A 46 91.91 -20.15 -55.21
C LYS A 46 91.94 -20.54 -53.73
N ILE A 47 92.44 -21.74 -53.47
CA ILE A 47 92.59 -22.30 -52.13
C ILE A 47 94.07 -22.27 -51.78
N THR A 48 94.38 -21.69 -50.63
CA THR A 48 95.68 -21.76 -49.95
C THR A 48 95.47 -22.48 -48.62
N GLU A 49 96.55 -22.87 -47.93
CA GLU A 49 96.43 -23.69 -46.71
C GLU A 49 95.45 -23.15 -45.65
N ASN A 50 95.31 -21.82 -45.56
CA ASN A 50 94.49 -21.17 -44.55
C ASN A 50 93.40 -20.24 -45.12
N ASN A 51 93.42 -19.93 -46.42
CA ASN A 51 92.50 -18.96 -47.03
C ASN A 51 91.85 -19.50 -48.31
N ASP A 52 90.61 -19.08 -48.51
CA ASP A 52 89.79 -19.37 -49.69
C ASP A 52 89.43 -18.04 -50.37
N GLU A 53 89.94 -17.84 -51.57
CA GLU A 53 89.78 -16.61 -52.34
C GLU A 53 88.89 -16.84 -53.55
N PHE A 54 87.97 -15.91 -53.79
CA PHE A 54 87.00 -15.96 -54.88
C PHE A 54 87.21 -14.81 -55.84
N TYR A 55 87.17 -15.09 -57.13
CA TYR A 55 87.37 -14.14 -58.21
C TYR A 55 86.24 -14.27 -59.24
N ILE A 56 85.72 -13.12 -59.70
CA ILE A 56 84.76 -13.02 -60.82
C ILE A 56 85.39 -12.11 -61.85
N ASN A 57 85.51 -12.55 -63.11
CA ASN A 57 86.13 -11.78 -64.19
C ASN A 57 87.51 -11.20 -63.80
N SER A 58 88.31 -12.02 -63.10
CA SER A 58 89.62 -11.66 -62.54
C SER A 58 89.61 -10.64 -61.38
N GLU A 59 88.45 -10.19 -60.91
CA GLU A 59 88.33 -9.33 -59.73
C GLU A 59 88.06 -10.12 -58.45
N ARG A 60 88.79 -9.82 -57.37
CA ARG A 60 88.60 -10.47 -56.08
C ARG A 60 87.29 -10.03 -55.43
N VAL A 61 86.44 -10.99 -55.09
CA VAL A 61 85.15 -10.75 -54.44
C VAL A 61 85.01 -11.48 -53.12
N ASN A 62 84.13 -10.97 -52.26
CA ASN A 62 83.72 -11.70 -51.06
C ASN A 62 82.80 -12.85 -51.44
N LYS A 63 82.86 -13.95 -50.68
CA LYS A 63 82.03 -15.14 -50.83
C LYS A 63 80.53 -14.84 -50.95
N LYS A 64 80.00 -13.86 -50.20
CA LYS A 64 78.59 -13.47 -50.30
C LYS A 64 78.24 -12.95 -51.70
N LYS A 65 79.07 -12.05 -52.25
CA LYS A 65 78.91 -11.53 -53.62
C LYS A 65 79.06 -12.64 -54.66
N TYR A 66 80.05 -13.52 -54.49
CA TYR A 66 80.24 -14.69 -55.34
C TYR A 66 79.01 -15.61 -55.38
N LYS A 67 78.40 -15.88 -54.21
CA LYS A 67 77.16 -16.64 -54.13
C LYS A 67 75.98 -15.92 -54.79
N SER A 68 75.79 -14.62 -54.52
CA SER A 68 74.70 -13.85 -55.14
C SER A 68 74.83 -13.75 -56.66
N PHE A 69 76.06 -13.68 -57.18
CA PHE A 69 76.32 -13.74 -58.62
C PHE A 69 75.85 -15.07 -59.21
N LEU A 70 76.23 -16.19 -58.60
CA LEU A 70 75.74 -17.53 -59.00
C LEU A 70 74.22 -17.68 -58.87
N GLU A 71 73.61 -17.15 -57.81
CA GLU A 71 72.16 -17.13 -57.62
C GLU A 71 71.44 -16.35 -58.74
N GLY A 72 72.07 -15.30 -59.29
CA GLY A 72 71.57 -14.55 -60.44
C GLY A 72 71.43 -15.39 -61.72
N PHE A 73 72.33 -16.36 -61.92
CA PHE A 73 72.26 -17.34 -63.01
C PHE A 73 71.40 -18.58 -62.64
N GLY A 74 70.66 -18.55 -61.53
CA GLY A 74 69.83 -19.66 -61.08
C GLY A 74 70.60 -20.81 -60.40
N ILE A 75 71.89 -20.62 -60.08
CA ILE A 75 72.74 -21.63 -59.44
C ILE A 75 72.79 -21.37 -57.93
N PHE A 76 71.87 -21.99 -57.19
CA PHE A 76 71.79 -21.84 -55.74
C PHE A 76 72.77 -22.75 -54.99
N THR A 77 73.91 -22.23 -54.55
CA THR A 77 74.92 -23.03 -53.81
C THR A 77 74.46 -23.60 -52.46
N GLY A 78 73.36 -23.06 -51.90
CA GLY A 78 72.75 -23.56 -50.66
C GLY A 78 71.83 -24.77 -50.86
N MET A 79 71.44 -25.05 -52.11
CA MET A 79 70.48 -26.09 -52.46
C MET A 79 71.10 -26.96 -53.54
N ASN A 80 71.23 -28.27 -53.28
CA ASN A 80 71.88 -29.19 -54.21
C ASN A 80 70.93 -29.55 -55.37
N ASN A 81 70.61 -28.57 -56.20
CA ASN A 81 69.59 -28.74 -57.23
C ASN A 81 70.15 -29.40 -58.50
N PHE A 82 71.43 -29.17 -58.78
CA PHE A 82 72.05 -29.52 -60.06
C PHE A 82 73.23 -30.49 -59.93
N MET A 83 73.61 -30.86 -58.70
CA MET A 83 74.77 -31.72 -58.44
C MET A 83 74.30 -33.06 -57.88
N ILE A 84 74.47 -34.12 -58.68
CA ILE A 84 74.12 -35.49 -58.33
C ILE A 84 75.41 -36.24 -58.00
N PHE A 85 75.59 -36.63 -56.73
CA PHE A 85 76.69 -37.50 -56.34
C PHE A 85 76.31 -38.97 -56.47
N GLN A 86 77.32 -39.84 -56.49
CA GLN A 86 77.10 -41.28 -56.44
C GLN A 86 76.30 -41.64 -55.17
N GLY A 87 75.14 -42.26 -55.35
CA GLY A 87 74.21 -42.62 -54.28
C GLY A 87 73.14 -41.57 -53.95
N ASP A 88 73.10 -40.41 -54.62
CA ASP A 88 72.04 -39.41 -54.39
C ASP A 88 70.71 -39.76 -55.08
N ILE A 89 70.75 -40.52 -56.19
CA ILE A 89 69.54 -41.00 -56.88
C ILE A 89 68.71 -41.91 -55.97
N GLU A 90 69.37 -42.80 -55.22
CA GLU A 90 68.71 -43.69 -54.25
C GLU A 90 68.05 -42.89 -53.11
N LYS A 91 68.71 -41.82 -52.65
CA LYS A 91 68.16 -40.95 -51.61
C LYS A 91 66.88 -40.26 -52.06
N ILE A 92 66.88 -39.66 -53.25
CA ILE A 92 65.70 -38.98 -53.82
C ILE A 92 64.50 -39.94 -53.93
N VAL A 93 64.76 -41.21 -54.26
CA VAL A 93 63.72 -42.25 -54.32
C VAL A 93 63.20 -42.62 -52.93
N SER A 94 64.08 -42.64 -51.92
CA SER A 94 63.74 -43.00 -50.53
C SER A 94 63.15 -41.87 -49.67
N GLU A 95 63.12 -40.63 -50.16
CA GLU A 95 62.65 -39.46 -49.40
C GLU A 95 61.13 -39.49 -49.14
N THR A 96 60.75 -39.06 -47.93
CA THR A 96 59.34 -38.96 -47.52
C THR A 96 58.66 -37.79 -48.22
N SER A 97 57.33 -37.86 -48.41
CA SER A 97 56.53 -36.77 -48.99
C SER A 97 56.78 -35.40 -48.35
N LYS A 98 56.96 -35.34 -47.03
CA LYS A 98 57.30 -34.12 -46.27
C LYS A 98 58.67 -33.55 -46.64
N GLU A 99 59.68 -34.42 -46.76
CA GLU A 99 61.04 -34.01 -47.11
C GLU A 99 61.09 -33.50 -48.55
N ARG A 100 60.37 -34.19 -49.45
CA ARG A 100 60.18 -33.76 -50.83
C ARG A 100 59.52 -32.38 -50.92
N THR A 101 58.46 -32.11 -50.14
CA THR A 101 57.84 -30.78 -50.11
C THR A 101 58.79 -29.71 -49.58
N GLN A 102 59.62 -30.02 -48.59
CA GLN A 102 60.63 -29.08 -48.08
C GLN A 102 61.70 -28.75 -49.12
N ILE A 103 62.06 -29.71 -49.97
CA ILE A 103 62.98 -29.46 -51.09
C ILE A 103 62.34 -28.49 -52.09
N PHE A 104 61.06 -28.68 -52.43
CA PHE A 104 60.34 -27.74 -53.30
C PHE A 104 60.14 -26.36 -52.66
N GLU A 105 59.87 -26.26 -51.36
CA GLU A 105 59.78 -24.99 -50.63
C GLU A 105 61.11 -24.25 -50.55
N LYS A 106 62.21 -25.01 -50.51
CA LYS A 106 63.55 -24.45 -50.66
C LYS A 106 63.73 -23.93 -52.09
N PHE A 107 63.37 -24.69 -53.13
CA PHE A 107 63.47 -24.24 -54.51
C PHE A 107 62.68 -22.96 -54.80
N SER A 108 61.50 -22.81 -54.19
CA SER A 108 60.69 -21.60 -54.31
C SER A 108 61.20 -20.43 -53.46
N GLY A 109 62.13 -20.66 -52.53
CA GLY A 109 62.61 -19.67 -51.55
C GLY A 109 61.57 -19.29 -50.49
N SER A 110 60.46 -20.04 -50.39
CA SER A 110 59.42 -19.81 -49.38
C SER A 110 59.85 -20.22 -47.97
N ASP A 111 60.92 -21.01 -47.86
CA ASP A 111 61.55 -21.41 -46.60
C ASP A 111 61.87 -20.21 -45.68
N LYS A 112 62.28 -19.07 -46.27
CA LYS A 112 62.55 -17.81 -45.53
C LYS A 112 61.31 -17.22 -44.87
N LEU A 113 60.11 -17.52 -45.38
CA LEU A 113 58.84 -16.96 -44.92
C LEU A 113 58.18 -17.78 -43.82
N ILE A 114 58.56 -19.06 -43.64
CA ILE A 114 57.97 -19.98 -42.67
C ILE A 114 57.93 -19.36 -41.26
N LYS A 115 59.04 -18.76 -40.81
CA LYS A 115 59.11 -18.12 -39.49
C LYS A 115 58.09 -16.98 -39.33
N LYS A 116 57.91 -16.15 -40.37
CA LYS A 116 56.94 -15.05 -40.34
C LYS A 116 55.51 -15.59 -40.35
N TYR A 117 55.25 -16.64 -41.14
CA TYR A 117 53.97 -17.31 -41.19
C TYR A 117 53.60 -17.90 -39.83
N ASP A 118 54.49 -18.65 -39.19
CA ASP A 118 54.23 -19.28 -37.89
C ASP A 118 53.92 -18.25 -36.79
N ILE A 119 54.65 -17.13 -36.78
CA ILE A 119 54.40 -16.03 -35.84
C ILE A 119 53.02 -15.42 -36.09
N SER A 120 52.70 -15.12 -37.36
CA SER A 120 51.41 -14.52 -37.74
C SER A 120 50.24 -15.47 -37.45
N GLN A 121 50.42 -16.77 -37.69
CA GLN A 121 49.42 -17.79 -37.41
C GLN A 121 49.17 -17.94 -35.91
N LYS A 122 50.23 -17.88 -35.09
CA LYS A 122 50.09 -17.88 -33.62
C LYS A 122 49.35 -16.65 -33.12
N GLN A 123 49.70 -15.47 -33.63
CA GLN A 123 48.99 -14.22 -33.30
C GLN A 123 47.52 -14.29 -33.69
N LEU A 124 47.21 -14.78 -34.89
CA LEU A 124 45.83 -14.95 -35.35
C LEU A 124 45.02 -15.85 -34.40
N LYS A 125 45.60 -16.96 -33.94
CA LYS A 125 44.95 -17.87 -32.99
C LYS A 125 44.67 -17.18 -31.64
N ILE A 126 45.64 -16.43 -31.12
CA ILE A 126 45.48 -15.69 -29.86
C ILE A 126 44.36 -14.65 -29.97
N GLU A 127 44.35 -13.88 -31.06
CA GLU A 127 43.31 -12.87 -31.30
C GLU A 127 41.93 -13.50 -31.49
N MET A 128 41.84 -14.64 -32.19
CA MET A 128 40.60 -15.41 -32.31
C MET A 128 40.09 -15.89 -30.95
N ASP A 129 40.97 -16.38 -30.08
CA ASP A 129 40.61 -16.81 -28.73
C ASP A 129 40.12 -15.64 -27.87
N ILE A 130 40.78 -14.48 -27.94
CA ILE A 130 40.34 -13.26 -27.26
C ILE A 130 38.96 -12.82 -27.78
N PHE A 131 38.76 -12.84 -29.09
CA PHE A 131 37.51 -12.46 -29.72
C PHE A 131 36.36 -13.39 -29.30
N THR A 132 36.58 -14.70 -29.31
CA THR A 132 35.56 -15.68 -28.89
C THR A 132 35.21 -15.53 -27.40
N GLN A 133 36.20 -15.26 -26.54
CA GLN A 133 35.97 -14.94 -25.13
C GLN A 133 35.17 -13.65 -24.96
N ALA A 134 35.48 -12.59 -25.72
CA ALA A 134 34.74 -11.34 -25.68
C ALA A 134 33.28 -11.52 -26.12
N LEU A 135 33.03 -12.32 -27.17
CA LEU A 135 31.67 -12.68 -27.60
C LEU A 135 30.91 -13.45 -26.53
N ARG A 136 31.57 -14.38 -25.83
CA ARG A 136 30.96 -15.12 -24.71
C ARG A 136 30.57 -14.17 -23.58
N LYS A 137 31.48 -13.31 -23.13
CA LYS A 137 31.20 -12.29 -22.11
C LYS A 137 30.05 -11.37 -22.51
N LYS A 138 30.00 -10.94 -23.78
CA LYS A 138 28.89 -10.13 -24.31
C LYS A 138 27.55 -10.88 -24.23
N ARG A 139 27.53 -12.17 -24.56
CA ARG A 139 26.32 -13.00 -24.44
C ARG A 139 25.89 -13.14 -22.98
N GLU A 140 26.82 -13.41 -22.08
CA GLU A 140 26.57 -13.50 -20.63
C GLU A 140 25.96 -12.20 -20.10
N ALA A 141 26.57 -11.04 -20.40
CA ALA A 141 26.05 -9.74 -20.02
C ALA A 141 24.64 -9.45 -20.59
N LEU A 142 24.35 -9.87 -21.82
CA LEU A 142 23.01 -9.74 -22.41
C LEU A 142 21.98 -10.62 -21.68
N THR A 143 22.36 -11.83 -21.28
CA THR A 143 21.47 -12.71 -20.50
C THR A 143 21.20 -12.16 -19.10
N GLU A 144 22.22 -11.60 -18.45
CA GLU A 144 22.08 -10.91 -17.16
C GLU A 144 21.16 -9.69 -17.28
N ARG A 145 21.36 -8.86 -18.31
CA ARG A 145 20.48 -7.71 -18.58
C ARG A 145 19.03 -8.14 -18.73
N ARG A 146 18.76 -9.22 -19.48
CA ARG A 146 17.39 -9.74 -19.64
C ARG A 146 16.77 -10.21 -18.31
N LYS A 147 17.57 -10.82 -17.43
CA LYS A 147 17.10 -11.20 -16.09
C LYS A 147 16.74 -9.97 -15.25
N LEU A 148 17.62 -8.96 -15.24
CA LEU A 148 17.38 -7.70 -14.54
C LEU A 148 16.17 -6.94 -15.08
N ASP A 149 15.98 -6.91 -16.40
CA ASP A 149 14.80 -6.30 -17.04
C ASP A 149 13.51 -7.01 -16.59
N PHE A 150 13.54 -8.34 -16.49
CA PHE A 150 12.41 -9.12 -15.99
C PHE A 150 12.12 -8.87 -14.51
N GLU A 151 13.15 -8.84 -13.66
CA GLU A 151 13.02 -8.50 -12.24
C GLU A 151 12.47 -7.08 -12.04
N LYS A 152 12.95 -6.12 -12.82
CA LYS A 152 12.43 -4.74 -12.83
C LYS A 152 10.94 -4.72 -13.19
N HIS A 153 10.54 -5.42 -14.26
CA HIS A 153 9.13 -5.50 -14.64
C HIS A 153 8.25 -6.12 -13.55
N GLN A 154 8.74 -7.15 -12.84
CA GLN A 154 8.02 -7.71 -11.70
C GLN A 154 7.91 -6.72 -10.54
N ALA A 155 8.98 -6.01 -10.20
CA ALA A 155 8.98 -4.99 -9.15
C ALA A 155 8.02 -3.84 -9.48
N ASP A 156 8.01 -3.36 -10.73
CA ASP A 156 7.09 -2.33 -11.19
C ASP A 156 5.62 -2.79 -11.08
N LYS A 157 5.33 -4.03 -11.50
CA LYS A 157 3.99 -4.62 -11.37
C LYS A 157 3.57 -4.76 -9.91
N TYR A 158 4.49 -5.19 -9.04
CA TYR A 158 4.25 -5.29 -7.60
C TYR A 158 3.94 -3.91 -7.00
N ASN A 159 4.71 -2.88 -7.34
CA ASN A 159 4.49 -1.51 -6.86
C ASN A 159 3.14 -0.96 -7.33
N GLN A 160 2.75 -1.20 -8.59
CA GLN A 160 1.43 -0.82 -9.09
C GLN A 160 0.30 -1.51 -8.32
N LEU A 161 0.41 -2.83 -8.09
CA LEU A 161 -0.57 -3.58 -7.32
C LEU A 161 -0.63 -3.11 -5.86
N ARG A 162 0.52 -2.84 -5.24
CA ARG A 162 0.60 -2.32 -3.88
C ARG A 162 -0.06 -0.95 -3.76
N ASN A 163 0.17 -0.06 -4.72
CA ASN A 163 -0.48 1.26 -4.78
C ASN A 163 -2.00 1.14 -4.94
N LYS A 164 -2.48 0.23 -5.79
CA LYS A 164 -3.92 -0.06 -5.93
C LYS A 164 -4.52 -0.63 -4.64
N LEU A 165 -3.79 -1.51 -3.97
CA LEU A 165 -4.22 -2.05 -2.67
C LEU A 165 -4.32 -0.93 -1.64
N THR A 166 -3.32 -0.05 -1.56
CA THR A 166 -3.35 1.09 -0.63
C THR A 166 -4.46 2.08 -0.97
N SER A 167 -4.74 2.36 -2.24
CA SER A 167 -5.86 3.23 -2.62
C SER A 167 -7.19 2.60 -2.22
N LEU A 168 -7.41 1.32 -2.52
CA LEU A 168 -8.63 0.61 -2.12
C LEU A 168 -8.79 0.56 -0.59
N GLN A 169 -7.71 0.36 0.16
CA GLN A 169 -7.75 0.43 1.63
C GLN A 169 -8.16 1.81 2.13
N ARG A 170 -7.63 2.89 1.52
CA ARG A 170 -8.05 4.27 1.85
C ARG A 170 -9.54 4.46 1.54
N ASP A 171 -10.00 3.98 0.38
CA ASP A 171 -11.40 4.09 -0.03
C ASP A 171 -12.33 3.37 0.95
N ILE A 172 -11.95 2.16 1.41
CA ILE A 172 -12.71 1.43 2.43
C ILE A 172 -12.78 2.22 3.75
N VAL A 173 -11.67 2.80 4.19
CA VAL A 173 -11.65 3.62 5.42
C VAL A 173 -12.49 4.89 5.25
N LEU A 174 -12.42 5.55 4.10
CA LEU A 174 -13.25 6.71 3.77
C LEU A 174 -14.73 6.36 3.76
N LEU A 175 -15.12 5.22 3.16
CA LEU A 175 -16.51 4.76 3.16
C LEU A 175 -17.02 4.47 4.58
N LYS A 176 -16.19 3.84 5.43
CA LYS A 176 -16.52 3.62 6.84
C LYS A 176 -16.71 4.94 7.57
N LEU A 177 -15.80 5.89 7.39
CA LEU A 177 -15.89 7.23 8.00
C LEU A 177 -17.14 7.97 7.53
N HIS A 178 -17.46 7.90 6.23
CA HIS A 178 -18.67 8.49 5.68
C HIS A 178 -19.95 7.88 6.27
N SER A 179 -20.01 6.54 6.36
CA SER A 179 -21.15 5.87 7.02
C SER A 179 -21.29 6.27 8.48
N LEU A 180 -20.17 6.45 9.18
CA LEU A 180 -20.15 6.86 10.58
C LEU A 180 -20.62 8.32 10.71
N ASN A 181 -20.20 9.21 9.82
CA ASN A 181 -20.72 10.59 9.76
C ASN A 181 -22.24 10.60 9.54
N ILE A 182 -22.77 9.82 8.60
CA ILE A 182 -24.23 9.73 8.41
C ILE A 182 -24.92 9.25 9.70
N THR A 183 -24.36 8.26 10.40
CA THR A 183 -24.94 7.81 11.67
C THR A 183 -24.89 8.89 12.74
N VAL A 184 -23.82 9.68 12.79
CA VAL A 184 -23.68 10.82 13.72
C VAL A 184 -24.70 11.91 13.39
N ASP A 185 -24.85 12.25 12.11
CA ASP A 185 -25.82 13.25 11.65
C ASP A 185 -27.26 12.82 12.01
N ASN A 186 -27.62 11.56 11.75
CA ASN A 186 -28.93 11.02 12.13
C ASN A 186 -29.16 11.03 13.65
N LEU A 187 -28.12 10.71 14.44
CA LEU A 187 -28.20 10.76 15.91
C LEU A 187 -28.34 12.20 16.42
N ASN A 188 -27.63 13.16 15.81
CA ASN A 188 -27.75 14.57 16.13
C ASN A 188 -29.16 15.09 15.81
N GLU A 189 -29.73 14.76 14.64
CA GLU A 189 -31.11 15.12 14.30
C GLU A 189 -32.11 14.52 15.30
N SER A 190 -31.92 13.26 15.71
CA SER A 190 -32.78 12.65 16.72
C SER A 190 -32.62 13.32 18.08
N HIS A 191 -31.41 13.68 18.47
CA HIS A 191 -31.11 14.37 19.72
C HIS A 191 -31.72 15.77 19.74
N ASP A 192 -31.67 16.49 18.63
CA ASP A 192 -32.30 17.82 18.48
C ASP A 192 -33.81 17.72 18.60
N LYS A 193 -34.45 16.73 17.98
CA LYS A 193 -35.89 16.45 18.17
C LYS A 193 -36.24 16.16 19.64
N PHE A 194 -35.46 15.31 20.32
CA PHE A 194 -35.69 15.04 21.75
C PHE A 194 -35.47 16.28 22.62
N ASN A 195 -34.51 17.15 22.27
CA ASN A 195 -34.32 18.42 22.96
C ASN A 195 -35.48 19.38 22.74
N GLU A 196 -36.03 19.46 21.54
CA GLU A 196 -37.24 20.25 21.26
C GLU A 196 -38.43 19.73 22.07
N GLU A 197 -38.66 18.41 22.09
CA GLU A 197 -39.72 17.79 22.90
C GLU A 197 -39.52 18.06 24.39
N LYS A 198 -38.29 17.92 24.90
CA LYS A 198 -37.95 18.25 26.29
C LYS A 198 -38.23 19.72 26.60
N ASN A 199 -37.84 20.63 25.72
CA ASN A 199 -38.09 22.07 25.89
C ASN A 199 -39.59 22.37 25.88
N ASN A 200 -40.37 21.72 25.02
CA ASN A 200 -41.83 21.84 25.00
C ASN A 200 -42.47 21.33 26.30
N ILE A 201 -42.00 20.19 26.82
CA ILE A 201 -42.45 19.66 28.11
C ILE A 201 -42.07 20.59 29.25
N LEU A 202 -40.83 21.12 29.27
CA LEU A 202 -40.39 22.08 30.28
C LEU A 202 -41.24 23.37 30.25
N ASN A 203 -41.54 23.89 29.06
CA ASN A 203 -42.42 25.04 28.89
C ASN A 203 -43.84 24.73 29.42
N ASN A 204 -44.39 23.55 29.09
CA ASN A 204 -45.70 23.10 29.61
C ASN A 204 -45.71 22.91 31.13
N ILE A 205 -44.62 22.43 31.72
CA ILE A 205 -44.49 22.33 33.18
C ILE A 205 -44.43 23.72 33.79
N CYS A 206 -43.71 24.67 33.16
CA CYS A 206 -43.62 26.03 33.64
C CYS A 206 -44.99 26.71 33.64
N THR A 207 -45.73 26.64 32.52
CA THR A 207 -47.08 27.21 32.43
C THR A 207 -48.06 26.58 33.43
N LYS A 208 -48.01 25.25 33.61
CA LYS A 208 -48.82 24.56 34.64
C LYS A 208 -48.43 24.96 36.06
N LYS A 209 -47.15 25.18 36.34
CA LYS A 209 -46.70 25.70 37.65
C LYS A 209 -47.22 27.11 37.89
N ASP A 210 -47.20 27.97 36.88
CA ASP A 210 -47.71 29.35 36.99
C ASP A 210 -49.23 29.36 37.21
N LEU A 211 -49.97 28.52 36.47
CA LEU A 211 -51.41 28.32 36.68
C LEU A 211 -51.71 27.80 38.10
N TYR A 212 -50.99 26.78 38.56
CA TYR A 212 -51.15 26.25 39.92
C TYR A 212 -50.82 27.31 40.98
N ALA A 213 -49.81 28.14 40.76
CA ALA A 213 -49.49 29.25 41.67
C ALA A 213 -50.62 30.29 41.71
N SER A 214 -51.25 30.59 40.57
CA SER A 214 -52.42 31.47 40.49
C SER A 214 -53.63 30.87 41.21
N GLU A 215 -54.00 29.62 40.91
CA GLU A 215 -55.11 28.92 41.56
C GLU A 215 -54.89 28.79 43.07
N LYS A 216 -53.66 28.51 43.52
CA LYS A 216 -53.33 28.47 44.95
C LYS A 216 -53.50 29.82 45.62
N SER A 217 -53.19 30.91 44.93
CA SER A 217 -53.41 32.28 45.42
C SER A 217 -54.90 32.58 45.56
N GLU A 218 -55.71 32.20 44.56
CA GLU A 218 -57.17 32.32 44.61
C GLU A 218 -57.80 31.44 45.69
N PHE A 219 -57.39 30.19 45.79
CA PHE A 219 -57.79 29.29 46.87
C PHE A 219 -57.45 29.88 48.23
N SER A 220 -56.29 30.50 48.39
CA SER A 220 -55.90 31.19 49.63
C SER A 220 -56.81 32.39 49.95
N LYS A 221 -57.35 33.08 48.93
CA LYS A 221 -58.33 34.17 49.12
C LYS A 221 -59.70 33.60 49.54
N LEU A 222 -60.21 32.63 48.79
CA LEU A 222 -61.48 31.96 49.09
C LEU A 222 -61.45 31.29 50.46
N PHE A 223 -60.34 30.67 50.84
CA PHE A 223 -60.17 30.06 52.16
C PHE A 223 -60.24 31.11 53.29
N ARG A 224 -59.69 32.31 53.07
CA ARG A 224 -59.86 33.43 54.03
C ARG A 224 -61.32 33.87 54.11
N GLU A 225 -62.02 33.95 52.99
CA GLU A 225 -63.45 34.29 52.95
C GLU A 225 -64.31 33.25 53.67
N ILE A 226 -64.07 31.96 53.43
CA ILE A 226 -64.73 30.86 54.13
C ILE A 226 -64.47 30.97 55.64
N SER A 227 -63.23 31.20 56.06
CA SER A 227 -62.91 31.33 57.49
C SER A 227 -63.58 32.55 58.14
N LEU A 228 -63.76 33.65 57.40
CA LEU A 228 -64.53 34.81 57.86
C LEU A 228 -66.03 34.51 57.96
N LEU A 229 -66.59 33.80 56.98
CA LEU A 229 -67.99 33.37 57.00
C LEU A 229 -68.26 32.37 58.13
N GLU A 230 -67.36 31.42 58.37
CA GLU A 230 -67.44 30.48 59.50
C GLU A 230 -67.40 31.21 60.85
N LYS A 231 -66.55 32.24 61.00
CA LYS A 231 -66.58 33.12 62.17
C LYS A 231 -67.92 33.84 62.31
N HIS A 232 -68.45 34.40 61.22
CA HIS A 232 -69.76 35.03 61.22
C HIS A 232 -70.89 34.06 61.61
N ILE A 233 -70.85 32.82 61.11
CA ILE A 233 -71.81 31.77 61.49
C ILE A 233 -71.68 31.47 62.99
N SER A 234 -70.47 31.29 63.50
CA SER A 234 -70.21 31.07 64.93
C SER A 234 -70.73 32.22 65.81
N ASP A 235 -70.53 33.47 65.38
CA ASP A 235 -71.04 34.65 66.09
C ASP A 235 -72.58 34.70 66.09
N ILE A 236 -73.22 34.33 64.96
CA ILE A 236 -74.68 34.22 64.86
C ILE A 236 -75.18 33.07 65.76
N ASP A 237 -74.51 31.92 65.77
CA ASP A 237 -74.85 30.79 66.64
C ASP A 237 -74.73 31.15 68.12
N LEU A 238 -73.71 31.93 68.50
CA LEU A 238 -73.59 32.48 69.86
C LEU A 238 -74.76 33.42 70.19
N LYS A 239 -75.15 34.30 69.27
CA LYS A 239 -76.34 35.15 69.43
C LYS A 239 -77.61 34.32 69.58
N ILE A 240 -77.78 33.26 68.79
CA ILE A 240 -78.91 32.33 68.89
C ILE A 240 -78.90 31.62 70.26
N LYS A 241 -77.74 31.13 70.73
CA LYS A 241 -77.61 30.51 72.05
C LYS A 241 -77.96 31.47 73.19
N GLN A 242 -77.63 32.75 73.07
CA GLN A 242 -77.99 33.77 74.07
C GLN A 242 -79.49 34.14 74.01
N LEU A 243 -80.10 34.18 72.82
CA LEU A 243 -81.51 34.53 72.64
C LEU A 243 -82.46 33.38 72.98
N LYS A 244 -82.06 32.12 72.80
CA LYS A 244 -82.85 30.91 73.15
C LYS A 244 -83.43 30.91 74.57
N PRO A 245 -82.66 31.15 75.65
CA PRO A 245 -83.21 31.15 77.00
C PRO A 245 -84.19 32.30 77.25
N SER A 246 -83.99 33.47 76.61
CA SER A 246 -84.95 34.57 76.67
C SER A 246 -86.26 34.25 75.94
N TYR A 247 -86.16 33.59 74.77
CA TYR A 247 -87.32 33.13 74.02
C TYR A 247 -88.10 32.04 74.77
N GLU A 248 -87.44 31.06 75.38
CA GLU A 248 -88.07 30.02 76.20
C GLU A 248 -88.75 30.60 77.44
N ALA A 249 -88.13 31.58 78.12
CA ALA A 249 -88.74 32.27 79.25
C ALA A 249 -90.02 33.03 78.85
N ASN A 250 -90.01 33.70 77.69
CA ASN A 250 -91.19 34.40 77.17
C ASN A 250 -92.27 33.42 76.68
N LYS A 251 -91.90 32.32 76.03
CA LYS A 251 -92.84 31.26 75.62
C LYS A 251 -93.56 30.66 76.84
N ASN A 252 -92.83 30.40 77.93
CA ASN A 252 -93.41 29.88 79.17
C ASN A 252 -94.34 30.89 79.87
N LYS A 253 -94.08 32.20 79.75
CA LYS A 253 -95.02 33.25 80.19
C LYS A 253 -96.32 33.24 79.38
N VAL A 254 -96.23 33.08 78.06
CA VAL A 254 -97.41 33.03 77.18
C VAL A 254 -98.27 31.80 77.49
N THR A 255 -97.66 30.62 77.65
CA THR A 255 -98.41 29.40 78.00
C THR A 255 -99.07 29.49 79.39
N TYR A 256 -98.42 30.14 80.36
CA TYR A 256 -99.05 30.42 81.66
C TYR A 256 -100.26 31.36 81.54
N LEU A 257 -100.17 32.42 80.72
CA LEU A 257 -101.30 33.32 80.48
C LEU A 257 -102.45 32.62 79.74
N ASP A 258 -102.16 31.76 78.76
CA ASP A 258 -103.17 30.99 78.04
C ASP A 258 -103.94 30.02 78.95
N THR A 259 -103.24 29.31 79.84
CA THR A 259 -103.90 28.41 80.82
C THR A 259 -104.77 29.18 81.81
N LYS A 260 -104.39 30.41 82.18
CA LYS A 260 -105.22 31.29 83.02
C LYS A 260 -106.49 31.74 82.29
N ILE A 261 -106.38 32.15 81.03
CA ILE A 261 -107.52 32.53 80.18
C ILE A 261 -108.49 31.36 79.99
N GLN A 262 -107.98 30.14 79.81
CA GLN A 262 -108.83 28.94 79.71
C GLN A 262 -109.60 28.65 81.00
N ASN A 263 -108.99 28.88 82.18
CA ASN A 263 -109.67 28.69 83.47
C ASN A 263 -110.75 29.75 83.70
N ASP A 264 -110.48 31.01 83.35
CA ASP A 264 -111.46 32.10 83.46
C ASP A 264 -112.66 31.88 82.53
N ARG A 265 -112.45 31.33 81.32
CA ARG A 265 -113.55 30.94 80.41
C ARG A 265 -114.43 29.82 80.99
N LYS A 266 -113.83 28.79 81.60
CA LYS A 266 -114.58 27.69 82.24
C LYS A 266 -115.39 28.16 83.46
N LEU A 267 -114.91 29.17 84.19
CA LEU A 267 -115.66 29.78 85.28
C LEU A 267 -116.88 30.55 84.77
N LEU A 268 -116.73 31.28 83.66
CA LEU A 268 -117.83 32.04 83.05
C LEU A 268 -118.97 31.14 82.54
N GLU A 269 -118.64 30.00 81.94
CA GLU A 269 -119.64 28.99 81.50
C GLU A 269 -120.45 28.41 82.68
N ARG A 270 -119.82 28.18 83.84
CA ARG A 270 -120.50 27.70 85.05
C ARG A 270 -121.47 28.73 85.62
N PHE A 271 -121.08 30.01 85.64
CA PHE A 271 -121.97 31.09 86.10
C PHE A 271 -123.18 31.27 85.16
N ASN A 272 -122.98 31.18 83.85
CA ASN A 272 -124.09 31.26 82.89
C ASN A 272 -125.08 30.09 82.99
N SER A 273 -124.59 28.86 83.21
CA SER A 273 -125.48 27.69 83.40
C SER A 273 -126.31 27.78 84.68
N ASN A 274 -125.79 28.38 85.76
CA ASN A 274 -126.56 28.62 86.97
C ASN A 274 -127.60 29.74 86.79
N TYR A 275 -127.29 30.78 86.00
CA TYR A 275 -128.24 31.86 85.70
C TYR A 275 -129.45 31.36 84.89
N GLU A 276 -129.23 30.49 83.91
CA GLU A 276 -130.28 29.80 83.15
C GLU A 276 -131.20 28.96 84.05
N LYS A 277 -130.64 28.19 85.00
CA LYS A 277 -131.42 27.37 85.93
C LYS A 277 -132.27 28.20 86.89
N SER A 278 -131.75 29.31 87.41
CA SER A 278 -132.54 30.23 88.25
C SER A 278 -133.64 30.95 87.47
N LYS A 279 -133.44 31.21 86.18
CA LYS A 279 -134.45 31.84 85.30
C LYS A 279 -135.64 30.92 85.00
N ILE A 280 -135.38 29.62 84.83
CA ILE A 280 -136.40 28.59 84.60
C ILE A 280 -137.25 28.38 85.87
N GLN A 281 -136.62 28.34 87.06
CA GLN A 281 -137.32 28.19 88.33
C GLN A 281 -138.23 29.38 88.69
N ILE A 282 -137.86 30.61 88.32
CA ILE A 282 -138.71 31.79 88.54
C ILE A 282 -139.96 31.74 87.64
N SER A 283 -139.85 31.19 86.42
CA SER A 283 -140.99 31.07 85.50
C SER A 283 -142.04 30.02 85.93
N GLU A 284 -141.62 28.96 86.63
CA GLU A 284 -142.52 27.91 87.15
C GLU A 284 -143.31 28.38 88.39
N PHE A 285 -142.70 29.23 89.23
CA PHE A 285 -143.41 29.86 90.36
C PHE A 285 -144.41 30.93 89.91
N GLU A 286 -144.17 31.64 88.82
CA GLU A 286 -145.12 32.63 88.26
C GLU A 286 -146.34 32.00 87.56
N GLN A 287 -146.23 30.75 87.06
CA GLN A 287 -147.35 30.01 86.47
C GLN A 287 -148.25 29.38 87.54
N SER A 288 -147.68 28.87 88.64
CA SER A 288 -148.44 28.27 89.75
C SER A 288 -149.26 29.28 90.56
N ILE A 289 -148.85 30.55 90.64
CA ILE A 289 -149.65 31.62 91.28
C ILE A 289 -150.88 31.99 90.43
N LYS A 290 -150.78 31.94 89.09
CA LYS A 290 -151.88 32.25 88.16
C LYS A 290 -152.95 31.16 88.04
N GLU A 291 -152.64 29.91 88.39
CA GLU A 291 -153.60 28.80 88.39
C GLU A 291 -154.42 28.71 89.68
N VAL A 292 -153.86 29.12 90.83
CA VAL A 292 -154.60 29.12 92.11
C VAL A 292 -155.54 30.35 92.23
N GLU A 293 -155.18 31.51 91.67
CA GLU A 293 -156.06 32.69 91.65
C GLU A 293 -157.30 32.52 90.73
N LYS A 294 -157.28 31.57 89.79
CA LYS A 294 -158.43 31.26 88.90
C LYS A 294 -159.44 30.26 89.48
N LEU A 295 -159.10 29.50 90.52
CA LEU A 295 -160.02 28.53 91.15
C LEU A 295 -160.82 29.11 92.34
N ILE A 296 -160.54 30.35 92.76
CA ILE A 296 -161.26 31.04 93.85
C ILE A 296 -162.45 31.90 93.33
N ILE A 297 -162.65 32.04 92.01
CA ILE A 297 -163.68 32.95 91.43
C ILE A 297 -164.76 32.25 90.57
N SER A 298 -164.72 30.93 90.39
CA SER A 298 -165.81 30.21 89.72
C SER A 298 -166.45 29.14 90.60
N ILE A 299 -167.58 29.53 91.19
CA ILE A 299 -168.74 28.74 91.64
C ILE A 299 -168.78 28.47 93.16
N GLY A 300 -169.68 29.09 93.94
CA GLY A 300 -170.78 29.98 93.54
C GLY A 300 -171.83 29.31 92.67
#